data_AF-A0A537T6N3-F1
#
_entry.id   AF-A0A537T6N3-F1
#
_cell.length_a   1.000
_cell.length_b   1.000
_cell.length_c   1.000
_cell.angle_alpha   90.00
_cell.angle_beta   90.00
_cell.angle_gamma   90.00
#
_symmetry.space_group_name_H-M   'P 1'
#
loop_
_entity.id
_entity.type
_entity.pdbx_description
1 polymer ?
#
loop_
_entity_poly.entity_id
_entity_poly.type
_entity_poly.pdbx_seq_one_letter_code
_entity_poly.pdbx_strand_id
1 'polypeptide(L)' 'MLYWLSAFSDTIGPLNVLRYITFRTGGAMFTALVFVFLFGHTIIDQLRLKQGKGQPIRSDGPQSHLVTKKGT' A
#
# COMPACT_ATOMS: atom_id res chain seq x y z
N MET A 1 8.00 5.89 11.85
CA MET A 1 9.26 5.16 12.15
C MET A 1 10.49 6.07 12.27
N LEU A 2 10.80 6.95 11.30
CA LEU A 2 12.02 7.77 11.30
C LEU A 2 12.05 8.94 12.32
N TYR A 3 10.98 9.15 13.09
CA TYR A 3 10.87 10.23 14.06
C TYR A 3 11.95 10.14 15.15
N TRP A 4 12.29 8.94 15.61
CA TRP A 4 13.26 8.71 16.68
C TRP A 4 14.69 9.13 16.30
N LEU A 5 15.03 9.15 15.01
CA LEU A 5 16.34 9.66 14.54
C LEU A 5 16.46 11.18 14.72
N SER A 6 15.34 11.91 14.79
CA SER A 6 15.39 13.35 15.05
C SER A 6 15.86 13.69 16.46
N ALA A 7 15.85 12.75 17.41
CA ALA A 7 16.40 12.95 18.75
C ALA A 7 17.92 13.15 18.76
N PHE A 8 18.62 12.71 17.70
CA PHE A 8 20.06 12.89 17.53
C PHE A 8 20.40 14.11 16.65
N SER A 9 19.40 14.93 16.29
CA SER A 9 19.60 16.11 15.45
C SER A 9 20.59 17.11 16.03
N ASP A 10 20.71 17.14 17.35
CA ASP A 10 21.53 18.11 18.07
C ASP A 10 23.02 17.73 18.05
N THR A 11 23.32 16.44 17.82
CA THR A 11 24.68 15.92 17.67
C THR A 11 25.11 15.69 16.22
N ILE A 12 24.15 15.46 15.31
CA ILE A 12 24.42 15.14 13.90
C ILE A 12 23.64 16.11 13.02
N GLY A 13 24.31 17.17 12.56
CA GLY A 13 23.72 18.27 11.80
C GLY A 13 22.80 17.85 10.65
N PRO A 14 23.16 16.86 9.80
CA PRO A 14 22.29 16.38 8.72
C PRO A 14 20.93 15.81 9.19
N LEU A 15 20.83 15.28 10.41
CA LEU A 15 19.57 14.74 10.94
C LEU A 15 18.55 15.83 11.27
N ASN A 16 18.95 17.12 11.27
CA ASN A 16 18.04 18.24 11.46
C ASN A 16 16.93 18.29 10.38
N VAL A 17 17.21 17.78 9.18
CA VAL A 17 16.23 17.70 8.08
C VAL A 17 15.01 16.85 8.45
N LEU A 18 15.20 15.86 9.34
CA LEU A 18 14.12 15.02 9.85
C LEU A 18 13.16 15.76 10.79
N ARG A 19 13.41 17.03 11.16
CA ARG A 19 12.45 17.84 11.94
C ARG A 19 11.34 18.44 11.07
N TYR A 20 11.57 18.58 9.77
CA TYR A 20 10.60 19.15 8.85
C TYR A 20 9.54 18.13 8.46
N ILE A 21 8.27 18.51 8.58
CA ILE A 21 7.13 17.64 8.26
C ILE A 21 7.15 17.21 6.78
N THR A 22 7.54 18.10 5.87
CA THR A 22 7.63 17.80 4.43
C THR A 22 8.59 16.65 4.14
N PHE A 23 9.76 16.64 4.79
CA PHE A 23 10.74 15.56 4.63
C PHE A 23 10.24 14.25 5.24
N ARG A 24 9.55 14.32 6.39
CA ARG A 24 8.91 13.14 7.01
C ARG A 24 7.84 12.54 6.11
N THR A 25 6.98 13.37 5.50
CA THR A 25 5.93 12.91 4.59
C THR A 25 6.54 12.28 3.34
N GLY A 26 7.54 12.91 2.74
CA GLY A 26 8.27 12.35 1.59
C GLY A 26 8.93 11.01 1.93
N GLY A 27 9.63 10.94 3.06
CA GLY A 27 10.23 9.70 3.56
C GLY A 27 9.19 8.60 3.81
N ALA A 28 8.04 8.94 4.41
CA ALA A 28 6.95 8.00 4.63
C ALA A 28 6.38 7.44 3.31
N MET A 29 6.10 8.32 2.34
CA MET A 29 5.66 7.91 1.00
C MET A 29 6.67 6.98 0.32
N PHE A 30 7.96 7.33 0.34
CA PHE A 30 9.00 6.50 -0.26
C PHE A 30 9.11 5.13 0.43
N THR A 31 9.12 5.10 1.76
CA THR A 31 9.15 3.82 2.50
C THR A 31 7.91 2.96 2.24
N ALA A 32 6.72 3.57 2.14
CA ALA A 32 5.49 2.86 1.80
C ALA A 32 5.56 2.27 0.38
N LEU A 33 6.09 3.03 -0.58
CA LEU A 33 6.28 2.57 -1.95
C LEU A 33 7.24 1.37 -2.01
N VAL A 34 8.38 1.45 -1.34
CA VAL A 34 9.33 0.31 -1.26
C VAL A 34 8.65 -0.90 -0.61
N PHE A 35 7.91 -0.71 0.47
CA PHE A 35 7.20 -1.79 1.15
C PHE A 35 6.14 -2.44 0.25
N VAL A 36 5.35 -1.64 -0.48
CA VAL A 36 4.35 -2.14 -1.43
C VAL A 36 5.01 -2.88 -2.59
N PHE A 37 6.14 -2.41 -3.11
CA PHE A 37 6.83 -3.14 -4.18
C PHE A 37 7.41 -4.47 -3.71
N LEU A 38 7.95 -4.54 -2.49
CA LEU A 38 8.52 -5.78 -1.94
C LEU A 38 7.45 -6.79 -1.54
N PHE A 39 6.37 -6.36 -0.87
CA PHE A 39 5.38 -7.27 -0.28
C PHE A 39 4.04 -7.31 -1.02
N GLY A 40 3.84 -6.43 -2.00
CA GLY A 40 2.55 -6.28 -2.68
C GLY A 40 2.09 -7.57 -3.35
N HIS A 41 2.97 -8.25 -4.08
CA HIS A 41 2.61 -9.51 -4.74
C HIS A 41 2.18 -10.58 -3.72
N THR A 42 2.94 -10.76 -2.64
CA THR A 42 2.63 -11.71 -1.57
C THR A 42 1.29 -11.39 -0.92
N ILE A 43 1.01 -10.12 -0.62
CA ILE A 43 -0.27 -9.70 -0.04
C ILE A 43 -1.42 -9.99 -1.01
N ILE A 44 -1.26 -9.67 -2.31
CA ILE A 44 -2.28 -9.92 -3.33
C ILE A 44 -2.58 -11.41 -3.45
N ASP A 45 -1.58 -12.28 -3.48
CA ASP A 45 -1.77 -13.72 -3.60
C ASP A 45 -2.44 -14.30 -2.35
N GLN A 46 -2.03 -13.87 -1.16
CA GLN A 46 -2.67 -14.26 0.09
C GLN A 46 -4.16 -13.83 0.13
N LEU A 47 -4.46 -12.63 -0.35
CA LEU A 47 -5.84 -12.15 -0.45
C LEU A 47 -6.63 -12.94 -1.50
N ARG A 48 -6.02 -13.27 -2.64
CA ARG A 48 -6.66 -14.08 -3.70
C ARG A 48 -6.99 -15.48 -3.20
N LEU A 49 -6.08 -16.13 -2.48
CA LEU A 49 -6.31 -17.44 -1.86
C LEU A 49 -7.48 -17.38 -0.86
N LYS A 50 -7.54 -16.32 -0.03
CA LYS A 50 -8.63 -16.11 0.93
C LYS A 50 -9.96 -15.73 0.27
N GLN A 51 -9.93 -15.07 -0.89
CA GLN A 51 -11.13 -14.67 -1.61
C GLN A 51 -11.88 -15.87 -2.22
N GLY A 52 -11.22 -16.99 -2.49
CA GLY A 52 -11.86 -18.19 -3.00
C GLY A 52 -12.33 -18.04 -4.47
N LYS A 53 -13.64 -18.11 -4.74
CA LYS A 53 -14.23 -18.16 -6.10
C LYS A 53 -14.30 -16.80 -6.84
N GLY A 54 -13.47 -15.81 -6.45
CA GLY A 54 -13.50 -14.46 -7.01
C GLY A 54 -14.65 -13.59 -6.49
N GLN A 55 -14.91 -12.45 -7.13
CA GLN A 55 -16.09 -11.65 -6.84
C GLN A 55 -17.33 -12.39 -7.38
N PRO A 56 -18.26 -12.87 -6.53
CA PRO A 56 -19.51 -13.43 -7.03
C PRO A 56 -20.20 -12.38 -7.89
N ILE A 57 -20.59 -12.75 -9.13
CA ILE A 57 -21.30 -11.83 -10.01
C ILE A 57 -22.59 -11.45 -9.30
N ARG A 58 -22.65 -10.18 -8.90
CA ARG A 58 -23.76 -9.59 -8.17
C ARG A 58 -25.03 -9.74 -9.01
N SER A 59 -26.10 -10.29 -8.41
CA SER A 59 -27.37 -10.56 -9.09
C SER A 59 -28.20 -9.29 -9.34
N ASP A 60 -27.80 -8.17 -8.74
CA ASP A 60 -28.44 -6.87 -8.83
C ASP A 60 -27.87 -5.97 -9.95
N GLY A 61 -27.06 -6.54 -10.85
CA GLY A 61 -26.58 -5.88 -12.06
C GLY A 61 -27.50 -6.05 -13.29
N PRO A 62 -27.27 -5.29 -14.38
CA PRO A 62 -28.00 -5.47 -15.63
C PRO A 62 -27.80 -6.89 -16.18
N GLN A 63 -28.84 -7.49 -16.75
CA GLN A 63 -28.78 -8.88 -17.27
C GLN A 63 -27.65 -9.10 -18.29
N SER A 64 -27.27 -8.07 -19.04
CA SER A 64 -26.14 -8.13 -19.97
C SER A 64 -24.81 -8.45 -19.28
N HIS A 65 -24.58 -7.99 -18.05
CA HIS A 65 -23.34 -8.25 -17.31
C HIS A 65 -23.19 -9.73 -16.92
N LEU A 66 -24.30 -10.45 -16.67
CA LEU A 66 -24.29 -11.88 -16.35
C LEU A 66 -23.93 -12.73 -17.58
N VAL A 67 -24.27 -12.27 -18.79
CA VAL A 67 -24.01 -12.98 -20.04
C VAL A 67 -22.60 -12.68 -20.57
N THR A 68 -22.15 -11.42 -20.52
CA THR A 68 -20.85 -11.02 -21.09
C THR A 68 -19.67 -11.21 -20.12
N LYS A 69 -19.90 -11.24 -18.79
CA LYS A 69 -18.84 -11.42 -17.77
C LYS A 69 -18.79 -12.84 -17.18
N LYS A 70 -19.65 -13.75 -17.63
CA LYS A 70 -19.49 -15.19 -17.35
C LYS A 70 -18.47 -15.77 -18.34
N GLY A 71 -17.24 -16.02 -17.88
CA GLY A 71 -16.25 -16.80 -18.65
C GLY A 71 -14.94 -16.09 -19.01
N THR A 72 -14.74 -14.85 -18.58
CA THR A 72 -13.44 -14.15 -18.51
C THR A 72 -13.25 -13.59 -17.12
#